data_AF-A0A812NSB9-F1
#
_entry.id   AF-A0A812NSB9-F1
#
_cell.length_a   1.000
_cell.length_b   1.000
_cell.length_c   1.000
_cell.angle_alpha   90.00
_cell.angle_beta   90.00
_cell.angle_gamma   90.00
#
_symmetry.space_group_name_H-M   'P 1'
#
loop_
_entity.id
_entity.type
_entity.pdbx_description
1 polymer ?
#
loop_
_entity_poly.entity_id
_entity_poly.type
_entity_poly.pdbx_seq_one_letter_code
_entity_poly.pdbx_strand_id
1 'polypeptide(L)'
;MGLDVVLASSYFAGCAGILAHVADVLTCYSARPELDQLFHTPGDILDFRKASVMMAEKTTWELAAGHVLALIFIPSGFAGTCLLYKVLKPQYRWLRWPLVLLLFAFYVAGALMHCSFTFVGLLASAPARGHVVPAGLSADFQPFFEIICRLVGEIAMLPGCIFTFILLAAGATELPRWTALLTPGPLQLLVAAVAPHTALTFRMYMLVSIYNLSSGIWHLTLATAYALGGKRSSLKES
;
A
#
# COMPACT_ATOMS: atom_id res chain seq x y z
N MET A 1 -0.14 24.85 4.54
CA MET A 1 0.86 23.92 5.10
C MET A 1 2.23 24.34 4.60
N GLY A 2 3.18 24.58 5.51
CA GLY A 2 4.55 24.94 5.16
C GLY A 2 5.27 23.80 4.43
N LEU A 3 6.27 24.13 3.62
CA LEU A 3 7.00 23.15 2.81
C LEU A 3 7.69 22.09 3.68
N ASP A 4 8.27 22.50 4.80
CA ASP A 4 8.98 21.60 5.72
C ASP A 4 8.06 20.51 6.29
N VAL A 5 6.79 20.86 6.54
CA VAL A 5 5.79 19.92 7.03
C VAL A 5 5.45 18.88 5.96
N VAL A 6 5.33 19.28 4.69
CA VAL A 6 5.09 18.34 3.57
C VAL A 6 6.25 17.36 3.45
N LEU A 7 7.49 17.87 3.43
CA LEU A 7 8.69 17.06 3.28
C LEU A 7 8.88 16.09 4.45
N ALA A 8 8.77 16.56 5.68
CA ALA A 8 8.87 15.71 6.87
C ALA A 8 7.81 14.60 6.86
N SER A 9 6.57 14.94 6.48
CA SER A 9 5.48 13.97 6.40
C SER A 9 5.70 12.95 5.27
N SER A 10 6.25 13.35 4.12
CA SER A 10 6.60 12.43 3.03
C SER A 10 7.80 11.54 3.37
N TYR A 11 8.80 12.02 4.11
CA TYR A 11 9.88 11.18 4.62
C TYR A 11 9.37 10.15 5.62
N PHE A 12 8.54 10.59 6.56
CA PHE A 12 7.87 9.70 7.51
C PHE A 12 7.04 8.64 6.79
N ALA A 13 6.29 9.03 5.76
CA ALA A 13 5.56 8.11 4.89
C ALA A 13 6.44 7.06 4.23
N GLY A 14 7.58 7.49 3.68
CA GLY A 14 8.55 6.60 3.06
C GLY A 14 9.13 5.59 4.07
N CYS A 15 9.55 6.06 5.24
CA CYS A 15 10.04 5.20 6.32
C CYS A 15 8.97 4.23 6.81
N ALA A 16 7.73 4.69 7.02
CA ALA A 16 6.62 3.86 7.42
C ALA A 16 6.31 2.77 6.39
N GLY A 17 6.36 3.07 5.09
CA GLY A 17 6.19 2.08 4.03
C GLY A 17 7.30 1.02 4.01
N ILE A 18 8.56 1.41 4.25
CA ILE A 18 9.67 0.47 4.39
C ILE A 18 9.51 -0.40 5.65
N LEU A 19 9.12 0.20 6.78
CA LEU A 19 8.88 -0.56 8.01
C LEU A 19 7.70 -1.52 7.87
N ALA A 20 6.64 -1.13 7.16
CA ALA A 20 5.52 -1.99 6.81
C ALA A 20 5.99 -3.18 5.96
N HIS A 21 6.82 -2.94 4.95
CA HIS A 21 7.44 -4.01 4.17
C HIS A 21 8.28 -4.94 5.05
N VAL A 22 9.15 -4.41 5.90
CA VAL A 22 9.98 -5.22 6.81
C VAL A 22 9.11 -6.04 7.77
N ALA A 23 8.03 -5.45 8.30
CA ALA A 23 7.06 -6.17 9.11
C ALA A 23 6.43 -7.32 8.31
N ASP A 24 5.91 -7.06 7.10
CA ASP A 24 5.36 -8.11 6.23
C ASP A 24 6.36 -9.24 5.97
N VAL A 25 7.63 -8.91 5.69
CA VAL A 25 8.68 -9.91 5.47
C VAL A 25 8.91 -10.76 6.73
N LEU A 26 9.01 -10.12 7.89
CA LEU A 26 9.34 -10.79 9.14
C LEU A 26 8.17 -11.56 9.75
N THR A 27 6.93 -11.09 9.55
CA THR A 27 5.74 -11.63 10.23
C THR A 27 4.79 -12.36 9.30
N CYS A 28 4.68 -11.97 8.03
CA CYS A 28 3.67 -12.52 7.10
C CYS A 28 4.17 -13.75 6.33
N TYR A 29 5.45 -13.83 5.97
CA TYR A 29 5.98 -14.80 4.99
C TYR A 29 7.07 -15.75 5.51
N SER A 30 7.03 -16.15 6.78
CA SER A 30 7.71 -17.38 7.17
C SER A 30 7.15 -18.51 6.30
N ALA A 31 7.94 -19.05 5.37
CA ALA A 31 7.49 -20.00 4.36
C ALA A 31 6.86 -21.23 5.03
N ARG A 32 5.53 -21.32 4.97
CA ARG A 32 4.75 -22.42 5.55
C ARG A 32 4.16 -23.25 4.42
N PRO A 33 4.61 -24.50 4.26
CA PRO A 33 4.15 -25.38 3.19
C PRO A 33 2.63 -25.61 3.19
N GLU A 34 1.95 -25.48 4.33
CA GLU A 34 0.48 -25.64 4.39
C GLU A 34 -0.26 -24.53 3.64
N LEU A 35 0.29 -23.31 3.61
CA LEU A 35 -0.32 -22.18 2.89
C LEU A 35 -0.18 -22.34 1.36
N ASP A 36 0.91 -22.97 0.89
CA ASP A 36 1.13 -23.24 -0.54
C ASP A 36 0.05 -24.16 -1.15
N GLN A 37 -0.63 -24.97 -0.34
CA GLN A 37 -1.73 -25.84 -0.81
C GLN A 37 -3.08 -25.10 -0.86
N LEU A 38 -3.24 -24.05 -0.07
CA LEU A 38 -4.51 -23.32 0.08
C LEU A 38 -4.66 -22.18 -0.92
N PHE A 39 -3.53 -21.53 -1.22
CA PHE A 39 -3.43 -20.51 -2.23
C PHE A 39 -3.09 -21.18 -3.57
N HIS A 40 -3.66 -20.70 -4.67
CA HIS A 40 -3.34 -21.10 -6.04
C HIS A 40 -3.09 -19.89 -6.92
N THR A 41 -3.74 -18.78 -6.59
CA THR A 41 -3.61 -17.48 -7.24
C THR A 41 -3.35 -16.39 -6.21
N PRO A 42 -2.73 -15.26 -6.58
CA PRO A 42 -2.55 -14.15 -5.65
C PRO A 42 -3.86 -13.58 -5.09
N GLY A 43 -4.95 -13.61 -5.87
CA GLY A 43 -6.27 -13.14 -5.44
C GLY A 43 -6.90 -13.99 -4.34
N ASP A 44 -6.38 -15.20 -4.10
CA ASP A 44 -6.88 -16.08 -3.05
C ASP A 44 -6.68 -15.52 -1.63
N ILE A 45 -5.74 -14.59 -1.43
CA ILE A 45 -5.59 -13.87 -0.16
C ILE A 45 -6.77 -12.94 0.13
N LEU A 46 -7.55 -12.59 -0.89
CA LEU A 46 -8.72 -11.71 -0.80
C LEU A 46 -10.00 -12.51 -0.48
N ASP A 47 -9.93 -13.84 -0.45
CA ASP A 47 -11.00 -14.72 0.02
C ASP A 47 -11.00 -14.76 1.55
N PHE A 48 -12.15 -14.51 2.17
CA PHE A 48 -12.26 -14.43 3.63
C PHE A 48 -11.81 -15.71 4.34
N ARG A 49 -12.17 -16.88 3.80
CA ARG A 49 -11.84 -18.16 4.44
C ARG A 49 -10.35 -18.45 4.33
N LYS A 50 -9.74 -18.21 3.17
CA LYS A 50 -8.29 -18.41 2.98
C LYS A 50 -7.47 -17.40 3.79
N ALA A 51 -7.90 -16.13 3.80
CA ALA A 51 -7.31 -15.11 4.66
C ALA A 51 -7.42 -15.49 6.15
N SER A 52 -8.55 -16.04 6.59
CA SER A 52 -8.74 -16.50 7.97
C SER A 52 -7.73 -17.56 8.39
N VAL A 53 -7.46 -18.54 7.52
CA VAL A 53 -6.46 -19.59 7.81
C VAL A 53 -5.07 -18.96 7.96
N MET A 54 -4.66 -18.12 7.02
CA MET A 54 -3.35 -17.45 7.06
C MET A 54 -3.20 -16.52 8.28
N MET A 55 -4.25 -15.77 8.62
CA MET A 55 -4.21 -14.79 9.70
C MET A 55 -4.36 -15.44 11.09
N ALA A 56 -4.96 -16.62 11.20
CA ALA A 56 -5.05 -17.38 12.46
C ALA A 56 -3.68 -17.78 13.01
N GLU A 57 -2.68 -17.92 12.13
CA GLU A 57 -1.32 -18.29 12.50
C GLU A 57 -0.52 -17.15 13.12
N LYS A 58 -1.02 -15.91 13.01
CA LYS A 58 -0.35 -14.73 13.52
C LYS A 58 -0.60 -14.58 15.01
N THR A 59 0.46 -14.22 15.73
CA THR A 59 0.39 -13.82 17.12
C THR A 59 -0.33 -12.47 17.27
N THR A 60 -0.82 -12.16 18.47
CA THR A 60 -1.50 -10.87 18.72
C THR A 60 -0.62 -9.66 18.41
N TRP A 61 0.68 -9.76 18.69
CA TRP A 61 1.59 -8.65 18.48
C TRP A 61 1.80 -8.37 16.99
N GLU A 62 1.87 -9.41 16.15
CA GLU A 62 1.99 -9.27 14.70
C GLU A 62 0.74 -8.60 14.11
N LEU A 63 -0.44 -9.03 14.56
CA LEU A 63 -1.71 -8.42 14.19
C LEU A 63 -1.77 -6.94 14.62
N ALA A 64 -1.37 -6.63 15.86
CA ALA A 64 -1.36 -5.26 16.36
C ALA A 64 -0.36 -4.37 15.61
N ALA A 65 0.84 -4.88 15.32
CA ALA A 65 1.85 -4.16 14.54
C ALA A 65 1.35 -3.86 13.13
N GLY A 66 0.79 -4.87 12.43
CA GLY A 66 0.18 -4.69 11.11
C GLY A 66 -0.94 -3.64 11.12
N HIS A 67 -1.79 -3.65 12.15
CA HIS A 67 -2.86 -2.66 12.32
C HIS A 67 -2.33 -1.24 12.50
N VAL A 68 -1.34 -1.04 13.37
CA VAL A 68 -0.74 0.28 13.61
C VAL A 68 -0.06 0.80 12.34
N LEU A 69 0.68 -0.06 11.64
CA LEU A 69 1.35 0.31 10.38
C LEU A 69 0.33 0.70 9.30
N ALA A 70 -0.80 0.01 9.23
CA ALA A 70 -1.91 0.37 8.34
C ALA A 70 -2.50 1.74 8.65
N LEU A 71 -2.70 2.07 9.93
CA LEU A 71 -3.21 3.39 10.34
C LEU A 71 -2.24 4.52 10.04
N ILE A 72 -0.94 4.27 10.21
CA ILE A 72 0.12 5.22 9.85
C ILE A 72 0.11 5.51 8.34
N PHE A 73 -0.34 4.56 7.52
CA PHE A 73 -0.40 4.72 6.07
C PHE A 73 -1.36 5.83 5.60
N ILE A 74 -2.39 6.18 6.39
CA ILE A 74 -3.36 7.24 6.05
C ILE A 74 -2.70 8.64 6.02
N PRO A 75 -2.12 9.16 7.13
CA PRO A 75 -1.47 10.47 7.11
C PRO A 75 -0.28 10.50 6.15
N SER A 76 0.43 9.38 6.02
CA SER A 76 1.51 9.20 5.06
C SER A 76 1.03 9.33 3.60
N GLY A 77 -0.07 8.65 3.27
CA GLY A 77 -0.72 8.75 1.97
C GLY A 77 -1.19 10.17 1.68
N PHE A 78 -1.81 10.85 2.66
CA PHE A 78 -2.22 12.25 2.52
C PHE A 78 -1.06 13.20 2.25
N ALA A 79 0.07 13.01 2.93
CA ALA A 79 1.27 13.81 2.68
C ALA A 79 1.81 13.61 1.26
N GLY A 80 1.90 12.36 0.80
CA GLY A 80 2.34 12.04 -0.56
C GLY A 80 1.42 12.59 -1.65
N THR A 81 0.10 12.54 -1.44
CA THR A 81 -0.87 13.13 -2.38
C THR A 81 -0.81 14.65 -2.39
N CYS A 82 -0.61 15.29 -1.25
CA CYS A 82 -0.35 16.73 -1.17
C CYS A 82 0.92 17.15 -1.92
N LEU A 83 1.93 16.29 -1.99
CA LEU A 83 3.11 16.55 -2.79
C LEU A 83 2.81 16.46 -4.29
N LEU A 84 2.01 15.47 -4.73
CA LEU A 84 1.51 15.39 -6.13
C LEU A 84 0.76 16.66 -6.55
N TYR A 85 -0.06 17.23 -5.67
CA TYR A 85 -0.72 18.51 -5.90
C TYR A 85 0.28 19.63 -6.25
N LYS A 86 1.41 19.68 -5.52
CA LYS A 86 2.43 20.73 -5.66
C LYS A 86 3.26 20.55 -6.92
N VAL A 87 3.56 19.31 -7.32
CA VAL A 87 4.44 19.05 -8.47
C VAL A 87 3.71 19.00 -9.81
N LEU A 88 2.38 18.96 -9.87
CA LEU A 88 1.66 19.00 -11.15
C LEU A 88 1.87 20.33 -11.86
N LYS A 89 2.27 20.30 -13.14
CA LYS A 89 2.53 21.51 -13.94
C LYS A 89 1.27 22.38 -14.07
N PRO A 90 1.40 23.70 -14.31
CA PRO A 90 0.27 24.62 -14.40
C PRO A 90 -0.83 24.20 -15.38
N GLN A 91 -0.46 23.65 -16.54
CA GLN A 91 -1.41 23.17 -17.56
C GLN A 91 -2.31 21.99 -17.11
N TYR A 92 -1.93 21.28 -16.04
CA TYR A 92 -2.70 20.16 -15.48
C TYR A 92 -3.36 20.52 -14.13
N ARG A 93 -3.51 21.80 -13.80
CA ARG A 93 -4.08 22.26 -12.53
C ARG A 93 -5.46 21.69 -12.21
N TRP A 94 -6.28 21.47 -13.24
CA TRP A 94 -7.62 20.90 -13.10
C TRP A 94 -7.61 19.47 -12.53
N LEU A 95 -6.51 18.72 -12.70
CA LEU A 95 -6.34 17.36 -12.14
C LEU A 95 -5.95 17.35 -10.66
N ARG A 96 -5.45 18.47 -10.12
CA ARG A 96 -4.80 18.49 -8.80
C ARG A 96 -5.72 18.01 -7.68
N TRP A 97 -6.88 18.64 -7.52
CA TRP A 97 -7.82 18.30 -6.45
C TRP A 97 -8.51 16.96 -6.66
N PRO A 98 -9.06 16.63 -7.86
CA PRO A 98 -9.61 15.31 -8.11
C PRO A 98 -8.62 14.19 -7.80
N LEU A 99 -7.34 14.36 -8.19
CA LEU A 99 -6.30 13.38 -7.93
C LEU A 99 -6.00 13.21 -6.44
N VAL A 100 -5.86 14.32 -5.70
CA VAL A 100 -5.61 14.28 -4.25
C VAL A 100 -6.76 13.59 -3.52
N LEU A 101 -8.00 13.97 -3.82
CA LEU A 101 -9.18 13.42 -3.16
C LEU A 101 -9.35 11.93 -3.47
N LEU A 102 -9.18 11.55 -4.73
CA LEU A 102 -9.27 10.16 -5.16
C LEU A 102 -8.20 9.28 -4.50
N LEU A 103 -6.94 9.72 -4.54
CA LEU A 103 -5.85 8.98 -3.91
C LEU A 103 -6.02 8.91 -2.38
N PHE A 104 -6.45 10.01 -1.74
CA PHE A 104 -6.73 9.99 -0.31
C PHE A 104 -7.84 9.01 0.06
N ALA A 105 -8.94 8.98 -0.69
CA ALA A 105 -10.00 8.00 -0.51
C ALA A 105 -9.48 6.55 -0.64
N PHE A 106 -8.59 6.29 -1.61
CA PHE A 106 -7.96 4.98 -1.75
C PHE A 106 -6.98 4.64 -0.64
N TYR A 107 -6.24 5.61 -0.09
CA TYR A 107 -5.40 5.38 1.10
C TYR A 107 -6.25 5.01 2.32
N VAL A 108 -7.39 5.68 2.52
CA VAL A 108 -8.34 5.33 3.58
C VAL A 108 -8.92 3.93 3.35
N ALA A 109 -9.35 3.61 2.13
CA ALA A 109 -9.85 2.29 1.78
C ALA A 109 -8.79 1.20 1.97
N GLY A 110 -7.53 1.46 1.60
CA GLY A 110 -6.41 0.56 1.81
C GLY A 110 -6.11 0.32 3.28
N ALA A 111 -6.14 1.36 4.12
CA ALA A 111 -6.02 1.20 5.56
C ALA A 111 -7.17 0.35 6.14
N LEU A 112 -8.42 0.57 5.68
CA LEU A 112 -9.56 -0.27 6.05
C LEU A 112 -9.38 -1.74 5.63
N MET A 113 -8.84 -1.99 4.43
CA MET A 113 -8.49 -3.32 3.97
C MET A 113 -7.46 -3.99 4.90
N HIS A 114 -6.38 -3.30 5.26
CA HIS A 114 -5.39 -3.87 6.19
C HIS A 114 -5.97 -4.09 7.61
N CYS A 115 -6.82 -3.19 8.08
CA CYS A 115 -7.52 -3.35 9.34
C CYS A 115 -8.48 -4.56 9.31
N SER A 116 -9.10 -4.84 8.16
CA SER A 116 -9.98 -6.01 8.01
C SER A 116 -9.19 -7.31 8.14
N PHE A 117 -7.98 -7.42 7.58
CA PHE A 117 -7.09 -8.57 7.81
C PHE A 117 -6.75 -8.77 9.29
N THR A 118 -6.50 -7.68 10.03
CA THR A 118 -6.27 -7.75 11.48
C THR A 118 -7.47 -8.35 12.19
N PHE A 119 -8.67 -7.84 11.88
CA PHE A 119 -9.92 -8.32 12.47
C PHE A 119 -10.18 -9.79 12.14
N VAL A 120 -9.92 -10.21 10.90
CA VAL A 120 -9.97 -11.61 10.48
C VAL A 120 -9.05 -12.48 11.32
N GLY A 121 -7.80 -12.07 11.56
CA GLY A 121 -6.86 -12.82 12.40
C GLY A 121 -7.30 -12.93 13.85
N LEU A 122 -7.86 -11.87 14.41
CA LEU A 122 -8.41 -11.90 15.77
C LEU A 122 -9.63 -12.83 15.87
N LEU A 123 -10.54 -12.78 14.89
CA LEU A 123 -11.69 -13.68 14.83
C LEU A 123 -11.26 -15.16 14.70
N ALA A 124 -10.32 -15.44 13.81
CA ALA A 124 -9.89 -16.80 13.52
C ALA A 124 -9.08 -17.43 14.67
N SER A 125 -8.33 -16.61 15.43
CA SER A 125 -7.54 -17.08 16.58
C SER A 125 -8.30 -17.08 17.92
N ALA A 126 -9.46 -16.42 18.00
CA ALA A 126 -10.25 -16.32 19.23
C ALA A 126 -10.65 -17.66 19.87
N PRO A 127 -11.15 -18.67 19.11
CA PRO A 127 -11.53 -19.96 19.69
C PRO A 127 -10.35 -20.71 20.33
N ALA A 128 -9.17 -20.66 19.70
CA ALA A 128 -7.95 -21.29 20.21
C ALA A 128 -7.46 -20.64 21.53
N ARG A 129 -7.92 -19.43 21.83
CA ARG A 129 -7.62 -18.67 23.06
C ARG A 129 -8.74 -18.77 24.11
N GLY A 130 -9.75 -19.61 23.87
CA GLY A 130 -10.90 -19.78 24.78
C GLY A 130 -11.91 -18.64 24.74
N HIS A 131 -11.85 -17.75 23.73
CA HIS A 131 -12.85 -16.70 23.54
C HIS A 131 -14.03 -17.21 22.71
N VAL A 132 -15.23 -16.87 23.14
CA VAL A 132 -16.46 -17.17 22.40
C VAL A 132 -16.66 -16.09 21.34
N VAL A 133 -16.62 -16.50 20.07
CA VAL A 133 -16.98 -15.62 18.95
C VAL A 133 -18.51 -15.64 18.82
N PRO A 134 -19.19 -14.47 18.79
CA PRO A 134 -20.63 -14.41 18.58
C PRO A 134 -21.04 -15.17 17.31
N ALA A 135 -22.09 -15.97 17.42
CA ALA A 135 -22.63 -16.70 16.27
C ALA A 135 -23.03 -15.71 15.17
N GLY A 136 -22.64 -15.98 13.92
CA GLY A 136 -22.94 -15.13 12.77
C GLY A 136 -21.95 -13.98 12.51
N LEU A 137 -21.10 -13.59 13.48
CA LEU A 137 -20.19 -12.43 13.31
C LEU A 137 -19.25 -12.58 12.10
N SER A 138 -18.71 -13.77 11.87
CA SER A 138 -17.87 -14.05 10.70
C SER A 138 -18.64 -13.95 9.38
N ALA A 139 -19.90 -14.42 9.37
CA ALA A 139 -20.76 -14.36 8.18
C ALA A 139 -21.20 -12.93 7.86
N ASP A 140 -21.48 -12.13 8.88
CA ASP A 140 -21.86 -10.72 8.73
C ASP A 140 -20.68 -9.86 8.24
N PHE A 141 -19.45 -10.20 8.65
CA PHE A 141 -18.25 -9.45 8.29
C PHE A 141 -17.68 -9.84 6.91
N GLN A 142 -17.85 -11.09 6.48
CA GLN A 142 -17.30 -11.60 5.22
C GLN A 142 -17.59 -10.71 4.00
N PRO A 143 -18.84 -10.25 3.75
CA PRO A 143 -19.14 -9.40 2.60
C PRO A 143 -18.34 -8.09 2.61
N PHE A 144 -18.20 -7.46 3.78
CA PHE A 144 -17.40 -6.24 3.92
C PHE A 144 -15.93 -6.50 3.57
N PHE A 145 -15.34 -7.58 4.13
CA PHE A 145 -13.96 -7.97 3.86
C PHE A 145 -13.71 -8.18 2.36
N GLU A 146 -14.53 -9.00 1.70
CA GLU A 146 -14.33 -9.32 0.29
C GLU A 146 -14.52 -8.10 -0.62
N ILE A 147 -15.51 -7.25 -0.32
CA ILE A 147 -15.76 -6.01 -1.08
C ILE A 147 -14.56 -5.06 -0.95
N ILE A 148 -14.08 -4.79 0.27
CA ILE A 148 -12.98 -3.84 0.46
C ILE A 148 -11.67 -4.39 -0.16
N CYS A 149 -11.42 -5.69 -0.03
CA CYS A 149 -10.26 -6.36 -0.61
C CYS A 149 -10.27 -6.33 -2.14
N ARG A 150 -11.41 -6.62 -2.79
CA ARG A 150 -11.53 -6.53 -4.26
C ARG A 150 -11.43 -5.09 -4.74
N LEU A 151 -12.11 -4.15 -4.07
CA LEU A 151 -12.09 -2.74 -4.43
C LEU A 151 -10.68 -2.18 -4.42
N VAL A 152 -9.93 -2.42 -3.34
CA VAL A 152 -8.57 -1.89 -3.20
C VAL A 152 -7.58 -2.72 -4.02
N GLY A 153 -7.54 -4.03 -3.79
CA GLY A 153 -6.52 -4.92 -4.33
C GLY A 153 -6.64 -5.19 -5.84
N GLU A 154 -7.85 -5.36 -6.36
CA GLU A 154 -8.06 -5.71 -7.77
C GLU A 154 -8.45 -4.50 -8.62
N ILE A 155 -9.39 -3.69 -8.14
CA ILE A 155 -10.02 -2.63 -8.95
C ILE A 155 -9.22 -1.34 -8.94
N ALA A 156 -8.76 -0.87 -7.77
CA ALA A 156 -8.18 0.47 -7.64
C ALA A 156 -6.66 0.50 -7.77
N MET A 157 -5.96 -0.48 -7.19
CA MET A 157 -4.51 -0.42 -7.03
C MET A 157 -3.77 -0.34 -8.37
N LEU A 158 -3.98 -1.30 -9.27
CA LEU A 158 -3.24 -1.36 -10.54
C LEU A 158 -3.56 -0.14 -11.45
N PRO A 159 -4.82 0.23 -11.70
CA PRO A 159 -5.14 1.42 -12.49
C PRO A 159 -4.58 2.71 -11.87
N GLY A 160 -4.64 2.88 -10.55
CA GLY A 160 -4.08 4.05 -9.86
C GLY A 160 -2.56 4.15 -10.02
N CYS A 161 -1.86 3.01 -9.92
CA CYS A 161 -0.42 2.94 -10.13
C CYS A 161 -0.03 3.24 -11.58
N ILE A 162 -0.76 2.68 -12.57
CA ILE A 162 -0.56 2.95 -14.00
C ILE A 162 -0.83 4.43 -14.31
N PHE A 163 -1.91 4.99 -13.77
CA PHE A 163 -2.26 6.40 -13.97
C PHE A 163 -1.16 7.33 -13.45
N THR A 164 -0.64 7.06 -12.25
CA THR A 164 0.48 7.84 -11.67
C THR A 164 1.74 7.73 -12.52
N PHE A 165 2.06 6.52 -12.99
CA PHE A 165 3.16 6.29 -13.92
C PHE A 165 3.02 7.12 -15.20
N ILE A 166 1.85 7.09 -15.85
CA ILE A 166 1.59 7.82 -17.10
C ILE A 166 1.74 9.34 -16.87
N LEU A 167 1.21 9.88 -15.77
CA LEU A 167 1.37 11.30 -15.43
C LEU A 167 2.84 11.73 -15.36
N LEU A 168 3.69 10.92 -14.73
CA LEU A 168 5.11 11.22 -14.57
C LEU A 168 5.86 11.02 -15.89
N ALA A 169 5.62 9.91 -16.59
CA ALA A 169 6.28 9.57 -17.85
C ALA A 169 5.96 10.59 -18.95
N ALA A 170 4.71 11.08 -19.02
CA ALA A 170 4.30 12.15 -19.93
C ALA A 170 4.95 13.51 -19.59
N GLY A 171 5.54 13.65 -18.40
CA GLY A 171 6.08 14.91 -17.91
C GLY A 171 4.99 15.91 -17.53
N ALA A 172 3.84 15.43 -17.02
CA ALA A 172 2.78 16.26 -16.49
C ALA A 172 3.11 16.87 -15.12
N THR A 173 4.21 16.44 -14.50
CA THR A 173 4.75 16.97 -13.26
C THR A 173 6.08 17.70 -13.48
N GLU A 174 6.49 18.50 -12.50
CA GLU A 174 7.79 19.18 -12.42
C GLU A 174 8.93 18.23 -12.02
N LEU A 175 8.62 16.97 -11.69
CA LEU A 175 9.61 15.96 -11.35
C LEU A 175 10.31 15.43 -12.61
N PRO A 176 11.57 14.95 -12.49
CA PRO A 176 12.24 14.28 -13.59
C PRO A 176 11.48 13.04 -14.05
N ARG A 177 11.33 12.82 -15.36
CA ARG A 177 10.54 11.70 -15.91
C ARG A 177 11.02 10.31 -15.44
N TRP A 178 12.30 10.15 -15.13
CA TRP A 178 12.85 8.87 -14.66
C TRP A 178 12.25 8.44 -13.32
N THR A 179 11.72 9.37 -12.51
CA THR A 179 11.06 9.02 -11.25
C THR A 179 9.81 8.18 -11.48
N ALA A 180 9.23 8.19 -12.70
CA ALA A 180 8.13 7.30 -13.07
C ALA A 180 8.48 5.82 -12.85
N LEU A 181 9.74 5.42 -13.10
CA LEU A 181 10.22 4.04 -12.93
C LEU A 181 10.25 3.59 -11.47
N LEU A 182 10.27 4.55 -10.53
CA LEU A 182 10.25 4.27 -9.09
C LEU A 182 8.84 4.29 -8.50
N THR A 183 7.82 4.55 -9.32
CA THR A 183 6.44 4.38 -8.85
C THR A 183 6.10 2.91 -8.66
N PRO A 184 5.09 2.59 -7.83
CA PRO A 184 4.61 1.22 -7.70
C PRO A 184 4.16 0.58 -9.02
N GLY A 185 3.75 1.36 -10.03
CA GLY A 185 3.22 0.84 -11.30
C GLY A 185 4.19 -0.06 -12.08
N PRO A 186 5.33 0.45 -12.55
CA PRO A 186 6.32 -0.36 -13.28
C PRO A 186 6.85 -1.55 -12.47
N LEU A 187 7.03 -1.36 -11.17
CA LEU A 187 7.48 -2.43 -10.28
C LEU A 187 6.40 -3.51 -10.12
N GLN A 188 5.14 -3.13 -9.97
CA GLN A 188 3.99 -4.05 -9.98
C GLN A 188 3.87 -4.79 -11.32
N LEU A 189 4.07 -4.12 -12.46
CA LEU A 189 4.06 -4.75 -13.78
C LEU A 189 5.21 -5.76 -13.94
N LEU A 190 6.41 -5.41 -13.49
CA LEU A 190 7.55 -6.31 -13.46
C LEU A 190 7.26 -7.53 -12.59
N VAL A 191 6.71 -7.31 -11.40
CA VAL A 191 6.32 -8.40 -10.50
C VAL A 191 5.25 -9.26 -11.14
N ALA A 192 4.21 -8.68 -11.73
CA ALA A 192 3.16 -9.44 -12.42
C ALA A 192 3.71 -10.29 -13.58
N ALA A 193 4.76 -9.82 -14.26
CA ALA A 193 5.43 -10.57 -15.32
C ALA A 193 6.31 -11.71 -14.79
N VAL A 194 6.99 -11.52 -13.65
CA VAL A 194 7.92 -12.51 -13.07
C VAL A 194 7.20 -13.51 -12.16
N ALA A 195 6.17 -13.07 -11.45
CA ALA A 195 5.35 -13.83 -10.50
C ALA A 195 4.94 -15.22 -11.01
N PRO A 196 4.41 -15.38 -12.24
CA PRO A 196 3.99 -16.68 -12.79
C PRO A 196 5.10 -17.74 -12.83
N HIS A 197 6.36 -17.31 -12.87
CA HIS A 197 7.53 -18.18 -13.00
C HIS A 197 8.18 -18.55 -11.66
N THR A 198 7.55 -18.17 -10.55
CA THR A 198 8.07 -18.40 -9.20
C THR A 198 7.11 -19.25 -8.37
N ALA A 199 7.63 -19.87 -7.31
CA ALA A 199 6.83 -20.59 -6.31
C ALA A 199 5.76 -19.68 -5.70
N LEU A 200 4.62 -20.24 -5.32
CA LEU A 200 3.45 -19.44 -4.95
C LEU A 200 3.65 -18.59 -3.68
N THR A 201 4.24 -19.14 -2.62
CA THR A 201 4.63 -18.34 -1.44
C THR A 201 5.51 -17.16 -1.85
N PHE A 202 6.48 -17.38 -2.73
CA PHE A 202 7.34 -16.30 -3.24
C PHE A 202 6.56 -15.30 -4.12
N ARG A 203 5.57 -15.78 -4.88
CA ARG A 203 4.66 -14.93 -5.67
C ARG A 203 3.83 -14.00 -4.80
N MET A 204 3.21 -14.54 -3.75
CA MET A 204 2.44 -13.74 -2.79
C MET A 204 3.33 -12.75 -2.06
N TYR A 205 4.51 -13.20 -1.61
CA TYR A 205 5.53 -12.34 -1.03
C TYR A 205 5.90 -11.20 -1.97
N MET A 206 6.22 -11.50 -3.23
CA MET A 206 6.57 -10.48 -4.21
C MET A 206 5.44 -9.48 -4.42
N LEU A 207 4.19 -9.91 -4.58
CA LEU A 207 3.07 -9.01 -4.87
C LEU A 207 2.75 -8.05 -3.73
N VAL A 208 2.73 -8.53 -2.49
CA VAL A 208 2.43 -7.70 -1.31
C VAL A 208 3.64 -6.86 -0.92
N SER A 209 4.82 -7.50 -0.82
CA SER A 209 6.02 -6.87 -0.29
C SER A 209 6.58 -5.83 -1.26
N ILE A 210 6.57 -6.09 -2.57
CA ILE A 210 7.08 -5.14 -3.56
C ILE A 210 6.14 -3.95 -3.71
N TYR A 211 4.83 -4.11 -3.49
CA TYR A 211 3.93 -2.96 -3.42
C TYR A 211 4.29 -2.02 -2.27
N ASN A 212 4.40 -2.55 -1.05
CA ASN A 212 4.69 -1.73 0.13
C ASN A 212 6.09 -1.10 0.05
N LEU A 213 7.09 -1.86 -0.42
CA LEU A 213 8.44 -1.36 -0.64
C LEU A 213 8.48 -0.27 -1.72
N SER A 214 7.86 -0.51 -2.87
CA SER A 214 7.82 0.46 -3.97
C SER A 214 7.08 1.73 -3.58
N SER A 215 6.00 1.63 -2.80
CA SER A 215 5.29 2.78 -2.24
C SER A 215 6.20 3.57 -1.29
N GLY A 216 6.92 2.90 -0.39
CA GLY A 216 7.89 3.54 0.50
C GLY A 216 9.03 4.25 -0.27
N ILE A 217 9.67 3.56 -1.21
CA ILE A 217 10.72 4.11 -2.09
C ILE A 217 10.20 5.31 -2.87
N TRP A 218 8.96 5.22 -3.38
CA TRP A 218 8.34 6.28 -4.15
C TRP A 218 8.16 7.55 -3.32
N HIS A 219 7.61 7.45 -2.10
CA HIS A 219 7.45 8.60 -1.21
C HIS A 219 8.79 9.24 -0.82
N LEU A 220 9.82 8.43 -0.55
CA LEU A 220 11.18 8.93 -0.30
C LEU A 220 11.78 9.66 -1.51
N THR A 221 11.60 9.09 -2.69
CA THR A 221 12.07 9.67 -3.96
C THR A 221 11.40 11.02 -4.21
N LEU A 222 10.08 11.08 -4.02
CA LEU A 222 9.30 12.30 -4.15
C LEU A 222 9.76 13.39 -3.21
N ALA A 223 9.90 13.08 -1.91
CA ALA A 223 10.37 14.02 -0.91
C ALA A 223 11.76 14.55 -1.26
N THR A 224 12.67 13.65 -1.64
CA THR A 224 14.06 14.00 -1.97
C THR A 224 14.17 14.81 -3.24
N ALA A 225 13.47 14.42 -4.31
CA ALA A 225 13.46 15.13 -5.58
C ALA A 225 12.88 16.55 -5.42
N TYR A 226 11.82 16.69 -4.60
CA TYR A 226 11.25 18.00 -4.29
C TYR A 226 12.20 18.87 -3.48
N ALA A 227 12.83 18.33 -2.42
CA ALA A 227 13.79 19.06 -1.60
C ALA A 227 15.01 19.55 -2.39
N LEU A 228 15.50 18.74 -3.33
CA LEU A 228 16.61 19.11 -4.22
C LEU A 228 16.18 20.09 -5.32
N GLY A 229 14.96 19.96 -5.84
CA GLY A 229 14.39 20.84 -6.87
C GLY A 229 14.05 22.23 -6.35
N GLY A 230 13.46 22.34 -5.16
CA GLY A 230 13.11 23.61 -4.52
C GLY A 230 14.31 24.49 -4.20
N LYS A 231 15.47 23.87 -3.90
CA LYS A 231 16.74 24.61 -3.73
C LYS A 231 17.25 25.24 -5.04
N ARG A 232 16.90 24.69 -6.20
CA ARG A 232 17.34 25.23 -7.50
C ARG A 232 16.47 26.39 -7.99
N SER A 233 15.19 26.45 -7.63
CA SER A 233 14.33 27.57 -7.98
C SER A 233 14.64 28.82 -7.14
N SER A 234 14.94 28.65 -5.84
CA SER A 234 15.30 29.78 -4.97
C SER A 234 16.63 30.44 -5.38
N LEU A 235 17.57 29.68 -5.94
CA LEU A 235 18.86 30.19 -6.45
C LEU A 235 18.74 30.92 -7.79
N LYS A 236 17.59 30.82 -8.49
CA LYS A 236 17.34 31.59 -9.72
C LYS A 236 16.64 32.92 -9.46
N GLU A 237 16.13 33.12 -8.25
CA GLU A 237 15.44 34.34 -7.82
C GLU A 237 16.32 35.25 -6.93
N SER A 238 17.57 34.85 -6.66
CA SER A 238 18.61 35.62 -5.97
C SER A 238 19.72 36.06 -6.93
#